data_AF-A0A7Z9I8K6-F1
#
_entry.id   AF-A0A7Z9I8K6-F1
#
_cell.length_a   1.000
_cell.length_b   1.000
_cell.length_c   1.000
_cell.angle_alpha   90.00
_cell.angle_beta   90.00
_cell.angle_gamma   90.00
#
_symmetry.space_group_name_H-M   'P 1'
#
loop_
_entity.id
_entity.type
_entity.pdbx_description
1 polymer ?
#
loop_
_entity_poly.entity_id
_entity_poly.type
_entity_poly.pdbx_seq_one_letter_code
_entity_poly.pdbx_strand_id
1 'polypeptide(L)'
;MIESLGGIVPFLGHAFLIFFAGFFSLNFIFNKNFTKSFGFESQEAAQMGRPLGFLMFGIALMLIATLFQVGGFNSTSEIYAILFVFALLAFLNNVLMYLKVIESLNDSQQNMKNAIRPLIVVIVVLIIYFTG
;
A
#
# COMPACT_ATOMS: atom_id res chain seq x y z
N MET A 1 14.44 -19.21 0.62
CA MET A 1 13.89 -17.85 0.43
C MET A 1 13.14 -17.71 -0.89
N ILE A 2 13.77 -17.91 -2.06
CA ILE A 2 13.06 -17.79 -3.35
C ILE A 2 12.07 -18.95 -3.55
N GLU A 3 12.51 -20.20 -3.36
CA GLU A 3 11.64 -21.38 -3.50
C GLU A 3 10.56 -21.46 -2.41
N SER A 4 10.84 -20.93 -1.21
CA SER A 4 9.87 -20.88 -0.10
C SER A 4 8.74 -19.87 -0.32
N LEU A 5 8.85 -19.00 -1.31
CA LEU A 5 7.80 -18.06 -1.72
C LEU A 5 7.09 -18.50 -3.00
N GLY A 6 7.40 -19.70 -3.53
CA GLY A 6 6.80 -20.22 -4.76
C GLY A 6 7.52 -19.82 -6.05
N GLY A 7 8.69 -19.18 -5.95
CA GLY A 7 9.57 -18.90 -7.10
C GLY A 7 10.04 -17.45 -7.19
N ILE A 8 10.72 -17.13 -8.29
CA ILE A 8 11.37 -15.82 -8.47
C ILE A 8 10.37 -14.68 -8.63
N VAL A 9 9.22 -14.93 -9.26
CA VAL A 9 8.18 -13.91 -9.49
C VAL A 9 7.51 -13.51 -8.17
N PRO A 10 7.00 -14.44 -7.33
CA PRO A 10 6.52 -14.11 -5.99
C PRO A 10 7.55 -13.42 -5.10
N PHE A 11 8.82 -13.84 -5.15
CA PHE A 11 9.90 -13.21 -4.39
C PHE A 11 10.10 -11.73 -4.79
N LEU A 12 10.13 -11.43 -6.08
CA LEU A 12 10.23 -10.06 -6.58
C LEU A 12 9.01 -9.23 -6.20
N GLY A 13 7.80 -9.82 -6.25
CA GLY A 13 6.57 -9.18 -5.79
C GLY A 13 6.62 -8.86 -4.29
N HIS A 14 7.07 -9.79 -3.47
CA HIS A 14 7.22 -9.59 -2.02
C HIS A 14 8.24 -8.48 -1.71
N ALA A 15 9.40 -8.50 -2.36
CA ALA A 15 10.41 -7.46 -2.22
C ALA A 15 9.86 -6.08 -2.65
N PHE A 16 9.11 -6.03 -3.76
CA PHE A 16 8.43 -4.81 -4.18
C PHE A 16 7.45 -4.29 -3.12
N LEU A 17 6.65 -5.17 -2.51
CA LEU A 17 5.71 -4.76 -1.45
C LEU A 17 6.43 -4.19 -0.22
N ILE A 18 7.60 -4.73 0.13
CA ILE A 18 8.44 -4.15 1.21
C ILE A 18 8.87 -2.73 0.86
N PHE A 19 9.44 -2.52 -0.33
CA PHE A 19 9.89 -1.20 -0.76
C PHE A 19 8.72 -0.22 -0.90
N PHE A 20 7.60 -0.68 -1.43
CA PHE A 20 6.38 0.11 -1.57
C PHE A 20 5.86 0.55 -0.19
N ALA A 21 5.65 -0.42 0.72
CA ALA A 21 5.13 -0.13 2.05
C ALA A 21 6.10 0.77 2.84
N GLY A 22 7.40 0.49 2.79
CA GLY A 22 8.43 1.28 3.46
C GLY A 22 8.56 2.71 2.91
N PHE A 23 8.52 2.89 1.60
CA PHE A 23 8.56 4.22 0.98
C PHE A 23 7.35 5.05 1.39
N PHE A 24 6.15 4.51 1.26
CA PHE A 24 4.92 5.23 1.62
C PHE A 24 4.85 5.50 3.13
N SER A 25 5.24 4.53 3.97
CA SER A 25 5.21 4.70 5.42
C SER A 25 6.12 5.84 5.88
N LEU A 26 7.39 5.84 5.44
CA LEU A 26 8.35 6.87 5.83
C LEU A 26 7.94 8.24 5.33
N ASN A 27 7.38 8.32 4.13
CA ASN A 27 6.86 9.59 3.61
C ASN A 27 5.65 10.09 4.40
N PHE A 28 4.68 9.23 4.74
CA PHE A 28 3.53 9.65 5.56
C PHE A 28 3.92 10.05 6.98
N ILE A 29 4.93 9.42 7.57
CA ILE A 29 5.39 9.72 8.94
C ILE A 29 6.22 11.01 8.97
N PHE A 30 7.24 11.11 8.10
CA PHE A 30 8.28 12.13 8.21
C PHE A 30 8.17 13.26 7.17
N ASN A 31 7.54 13.03 6.02
CA ASN A 31 7.45 14.04 4.96
C ASN A 31 6.13 14.82 5.02
N LYS A 32 6.19 16.02 5.62
CA LYS A 32 5.03 16.93 5.80
C LYS A 32 4.39 17.40 4.49
N ASN A 33 5.09 17.30 3.35
CA ASN A 33 4.58 17.72 2.04
C ASN A 33 4.05 16.55 1.21
N PHE A 34 4.23 15.30 1.65
CA PHE A 34 3.86 14.14 0.86
C PHE A 34 2.35 14.09 0.56
N THR A 35 1.54 14.43 1.56
CA THR A 35 0.07 14.47 1.51
C THR A 35 -0.48 15.51 0.53
N LYS A 36 0.29 16.57 0.22
CA LYS A 36 -0.07 17.53 -0.85
C LYS A 36 -0.14 16.86 -2.22
N SER A 37 0.66 15.80 -2.44
CA SER A 37 0.60 14.98 -3.66
C SER A 37 -0.70 14.16 -3.78
N PHE A 38 -1.56 14.21 -2.76
CA PHE A 38 -2.89 13.61 -2.70
C PHE A 38 -4.00 14.67 -2.57
N GLY A 39 -3.68 15.96 -2.67
CA GLY A 39 -4.65 17.07 -2.60
C GLY A 39 -4.95 17.58 -1.19
N PHE A 40 -4.21 17.15 -0.17
CA PHE A 40 -4.33 17.70 1.19
C PHE A 40 -3.48 18.97 1.34
N GLU A 41 -4.12 20.13 1.22
CA GLU A 41 -3.45 21.43 1.33
C GLU A 41 -3.18 21.85 2.78
N SER A 42 -4.03 21.43 3.74
CA SER A 42 -3.85 21.77 5.15
C SER A 42 -2.89 20.82 5.87
N GLN A 43 -2.01 21.36 6.71
CA GLN A 43 -1.11 20.55 7.54
C GLN A 43 -1.86 19.67 8.55
N GLU A 44 -3.05 20.09 8.99
CA GLU A 44 -3.91 19.32 9.90
C GLU A 44 -4.47 18.08 9.21
N ALA A 45 -4.98 18.21 7.98
CA ALA A 45 -5.40 17.05 7.19
C ALA A 45 -4.22 16.15 6.80
N ALA A 46 -3.03 16.74 6.58
CA ALA A 46 -1.80 15.98 6.36
C ALA A 46 -1.41 15.13 7.58
N GLN A 47 -1.63 15.62 8.81
CA GLN A 47 -1.33 14.86 10.03
C GLN A 47 -2.21 13.62 10.19
N MET A 48 -3.43 13.61 9.61
CA MET A 48 -4.28 12.41 9.57
C MET A 48 -3.67 11.28 8.72
N GLY A 49 -2.69 11.58 7.85
CA GLY A 49 -1.91 10.58 7.13
C GLY A 49 -0.86 9.85 7.97
N ARG A 50 -0.46 10.39 9.14
CA ARG A 50 0.58 9.78 9.99
C ARG A 50 0.17 8.42 10.57
N PRO A 51 -1.05 8.23 11.11
CA PRO A 51 -1.51 6.90 11.54
C PRO A 51 -1.43 5.87 10.42
N LEU A 52 -1.81 6.26 9.19
CA LEU A 52 -1.67 5.38 8.02
C LEU A 52 -0.20 5.04 7.74
N GLY A 53 0.70 6.02 7.88
CA GLY A 53 2.13 5.80 7.77
C GLY A 53 2.65 4.76 8.77
N PHE A 54 2.26 4.83 10.04
CA PHE A 54 2.65 3.83 11.05
C PHE A 54 2.06 2.45 10.79
N LEU A 55 0.81 2.37 10.31
CA LEU A 55 0.21 1.10 9.89
C LEU A 55 0.99 0.47 8.73
N MET A 56 1.32 1.25 7.70
CA MET A 56 2.14 0.77 6.57
C MET A 56 3.55 0.39 6.99
N PHE A 57 4.12 1.08 7.99
CA PHE A 57 5.43 0.73 8.55
C PHE A 57 5.39 -0.63 9.25
N GLY A 58 4.34 -0.89 10.04
CA GLY A 58 4.11 -2.19 10.65
C GLY A 58 4.01 -3.31 9.62
N ILE A 59 3.28 -3.08 8.52
CA ILE A 59 3.18 -4.05 7.42
C ILE A 59 4.55 -4.29 6.77
N ALA A 60 5.33 -3.24 6.50
CA ALA A 60 6.68 -3.37 5.95
C ALA A 60 7.58 -4.22 6.84
N LEU A 61 7.54 -4.00 8.16
CA LEU A 61 8.29 -4.81 9.13
C LEU A 61 7.83 -6.27 9.15
N MET A 62 6.53 -6.52 9.08
CA MET A 62 5.99 -7.89 9.04
C MET A 62 6.39 -8.62 7.76
N LEU A 63 6.36 -7.95 6.60
CA LEU A 63 6.86 -8.51 5.35
C LEU A 63 8.36 -8.86 5.46
N ILE A 64 9.19 -7.96 6.00
CA ILE A 64 10.61 -8.22 6.26
C ILE A 64 10.78 -9.42 7.21
N ALA A 65 10.05 -9.46 8.32
CA ALA A 65 10.14 -10.55 9.29
C ALA A 65 9.79 -11.90 8.66
N THR A 66 8.74 -11.95 7.85
CA THR A 66 8.34 -13.17 7.13
C THR A 66 9.32 -13.56 6.02
N LEU A 67 9.93 -12.59 5.34
CA LEU A 67 10.92 -12.86 4.29
C LEU A 67 12.13 -13.60 4.86
N PHE A 68 12.61 -13.17 6.04
CA PHE A 68 13.73 -13.79 6.74
C PHE A 68 13.31 -14.89 7.74
N GLN A 69 12.02 -15.22 7.82
CA GLN A 69 11.46 -16.20 8.77
C GLN A 69 11.84 -15.91 10.23
N VAL A 70 11.99 -14.62 10.58
CA VAL A 70 12.37 -14.16 11.91
C VAL A 70 11.17 -14.25 12.83
N GLY A 71 11.32 -14.88 14.00
CA GLY A 71 10.24 -14.95 15.00
C GLY A 71 9.18 -16.03 14.75
N GLY A 72 9.44 -16.99 13.86
CA GLY A 72 8.53 -18.13 13.60
C GLY A 72 7.37 -17.82 12.66
N PHE A 73 7.37 -16.67 11.99
CA PHE A 73 6.38 -16.33 10.98
C PHE A 73 6.65 -17.07 9.68
N ASN A 74 5.90 -18.15 9.44
CA ASN A 74 6.05 -19.01 8.26
C ASN A 74 5.04 -18.73 7.13
N SER A 75 4.02 -17.90 7.38
CA SER A 75 2.99 -17.54 6.40
C SER A 75 2.98 -16.04 6.15
N THR A 76 2.88 -15.66 4.87
CA THR A 76 2.67 -14.28 4.40
C THR A 76 1.28 -14.02 3.87
N SER A 77 0.47 -15.06 3.74
CA SER A 77 -0.83 -15.03 3.08
C SER A 77 -1.80 -14.03 3.73
N GLU A 78 -1.80 -13.98 5.06
CA GLU A 78 -2.64 -13.05 5.83
C GLU A 78 -2.24 -11.59 5.59
N ILE A 79 -0.93 -11.32 5.49
CA ILE A 79 -0.41 -9.97 5.23
C ILE A 79 -0.80 -9.53 3.82
N TYR A 80 -0.68 -10.43 2.83
CA TYR A 80 -1.11 -10.16 1.47
C TYR A 80 -2.63 -9.95 1.38
N ALA A 81 -3.44 -10.72 2.10
CA ALA A 81 -4.89 -10.56 2.11
C ALA A 81 -5.30 -9.20 2.67
N ILE A 82 -4.68 -8.75 3.78
CA ILE A 82 -4.93 -7.42 4.34
C ILE A 82 -4.52 -6.32 3.35
N LEU A 83 -3.34 -6.45 2.72
CA LEU A 83 -2.88 -5.51 1.70
C LEU A 83 -3.81 -5.47 0.48
N PHE A 84 -4.32 -6.62 0.04
CA PHE A 84 -5.26 -6.72 -1.06
C PHE A 84 -6.57 -5.99 -0.75
N VAL A 85 -7.19 -6.30 0.40
CA VAL A 85 -8.45 -5.67 0.81
C VAL A 85 -8.27 -4.16 0.95
N PHE A 86 -7.20 -3.72 1.60
CA PHE A 86 -6.89 -2.31 1.77
C PHE A 86 -6.70 -1.60 0.42
N ALA A 87 -5.88 -2.16 -0.47
CA ALA A 87 -5.60 -1.58 -1.77
C ALA A 87 -6.83 -1.58 -2.70
N LEU A 88 -7.67 -2.62 -2.63
CA LEU A 88 -8.91 -2.70 -3.40
C LEU A 88 -9.92 -1.65 -2.94
N LEU A 89 -10.11 -1.49 -1.63
CA LEU A 89 -10.99 -0.44 -1.08
C LEU A 89 -10.47 0.95 -1.42
N ALA A 90 -9.16 1.17 -1.30
CA ALA A 90 -8.54 2.43 -1.70
C ALA A 90 -8.72 2.71 -3.20
N PHE A 91 -8.57 1.69 -4.06
CA PHE A 91 -8.83 1.81 -5.49
C PHE A 91 -10.28 2.21 -5.76
N LEU A 92 -11.25 1.48 -5.20
CA LEU A 92 -12.67 1.75 -5.37
C LEU A 92 -13.03 3.15 -4.90
N ASN A 93 -12.55 3.57 -3.72
CA ASN A 93 -12.79 4.91 -3.21
C ASN A 93 -12.25 5.99 -4.16
N ASN A 94 -11.02 5.84 -4.67
CA ASN A 94 -10.45 6.80 -5.62
C ASN A 94 -11.21 6.83 -6.96
N VAL A 95 -11.70 5.69 -7.46
CA VAL A 95 -12.54 5.61 -8.66
C VAL A 95 -13.88 6.29 -8.44
N LEU A 96 -14.54 6.04 -7.31
CA LEU A 96 -15.83 6.65 -6.97
C LEU A 96 -15.71 8.18 -6.82
N MET A 97 -14.60 8.67 -6.24
CA MET A 97 -14.31 10.10 -6.19
C MET A 97 -13.98 10.68 -7.57
N TYR A 98 -13.26 9.95 -8.43
CA TYR A 98 -12.99 10.36 -9.82
C TYR A 98 -14.27 10.49 -10.65
N LEU A 99 -15.21 9.54 -10.50
CA LEU A 99 -16.51 9.52 -11.15
C LEU A 99 -17.53 10.49 -10.51
N LYS A 100 -17.12 11.25 -9.48
CA LYS A 100 -17.97 12.18 -8.71
C LYS A 100 -19.21 11.53 -8.07
N VAL A 101 -19.14 10.24 -7.78
CA VAL A 101 -20.19 9.53 -7.02
C VAL A 101 -20.10 9.88 -5.53
N ILE A 102 -18.90 10.16 -5.04
CA ILE A 102 -18.62 10.58 -3.65
C ILE A 102 -17.90 11.94 -3.70
N GLU A 103 -18.24 12.83 -2.77
CA GLU A 103 -17.62 14.16 -2.67
C GLU A 103 -16.11 14.06 -2.45
N SER A 104 -15.35 14.84 -3.24
CA SER A 104 -13.94 15.10 -2.95
C SER A 104 -13.81 16.29 -2.02
N LEU A 105 -12.98 16.16 -0.98
CA LEU A 105 -12.72 17.20 0.04
C LEU A 105 -12.32 18.58 -0.52
N ASN A 106 -11.83 18.61 -1.76
CA ASN A 106 -11.70 19.81 -2.57
C ASN A 106 -12.38 19.51 -3.89
N ASP A 107 -13.13 20.46 -4.45
CA ASP A 107 -13.72 20.44 -5.80
C ASP A 107 -12.65 20.37 -6.93
N SER A 108 -11.41 20.07 -6.56
CA SER A 108 -10.32 19.78 -7.48
C SER A 108 -10.54 18.40 -8.09
N GLN A 109 -10.45 18.34 -9.42
CA GLN A 109 -10.57 17.08 -10.13
C GLN A 109 -9.56 16.07 -9.57
N GLN A 110 -10.07 15.03 -8.92
CA GLN A 110 -9.27 13.91 -8.45
C GLN A 110 -8.49 13.35 -9.64
N ASN A 111 -7.16 13.31 -9.52
CA ASN A 111 -6.32 12.85 -10.61
C ASN A 111 -6.39 11.32 -10.68
N MET A 112 -6.63 10.75 -11.86
CA MET A 112 -6.65 9.29 -12.10
C MET A 112 -5.39 8.58 -11.54
N LYS A 113 -4.26 9.31 -11.46
CA LYS A 113 -3.01 8.83 -10.82
C LYS A 113 -3.21 8.33 -9.39
N ASN A 114 -4.16 8.88 -8.63
CA ASN A 114 -4.45 8.45 -7.27
C ASN A 114 -5.15 7.08 -7.21
N ALA A 115 -5.96 6.73 -8.22
CA ALA A 115 -6.54 5.40 -8.36
C ALA A 115 -5.51 4.36 -8.86
N ILE A 116 -4.59 4.77 -9.75
CA ILE A 116 -3.58 3.86 -10.30
C ILE A 116 -2.61 3.34 -9.22
N ARG A 117 -2.26 4.16 -8.21
CA ARG A 117 -1.32 3.77 -7.15
C ARG A 117 -1.79 2.53 -6.35
N PRO A 118 -3.01 2.49 -5.78
CA PRO A 118 -3.55 1.27 -5.17
C PRO A 118 -3.67 0.09 -6.14
N LEU A 119 -4.02 0.34 -7.41
CA LEU A 119 -4.19 -0.71 -8.41
C LEU A 119 -2.90 -1.50 -8.64
N ILE A 120 -1.73 -0.84 -8.62
CA ILE A 120 -0.43 -1.51 -8.73
C ILE A 120 -0.26 -2.54 -7.60
N VAL A 121 -0.62 -2.19 -6.36
CA VAL A 121 -0.54 -3.09 -5.21
C VAL A 121 -1.47 -4.28 -5.40
N VAL A 122 -2.70 -4.05 -5.86
CA VAL A 122 -3.67 -5.13 -6.15
C VAL A 122 -3.10 -6.10 -7.18
N ILE A 123 -2.55 -5.60 -8.29
CA ILE A 123 -1.99 -6.44 -9.36
C ILE A 123 -0.81 -7.26 -8.83
N VAL A 124 0.10 -6.65 -8.07
CA VAL A 124 1.26 -7.35 -7.51
C VAL A 124 0.83 -8.46 -6.56
N VAL A 125 -0.15 -8.22 -5.69
CA VAL A 125 -0.68 -9.26 -4.79
C VAL A 125 -1.35 -10.39 -5.57
N LEU A 126 -2.11 -10.09 -6.62
CA LEU A 126 -2.69 -11.11 -7.49
C LEU A 126 -1.62 -11.94 -8.19
N ILE A 127 -0.56 -11.30 -8.71
CA ILE A 127 0.56 -12.02 -9.33
C ILE A 127 1.18 -12.99 -8.33
N ILE A 128 1.48 -12.53 -7.10
CA ILE A 128 2.02 -13.39 -6.04
C ILE A 128 1.08 -14.57 -5.77
N TYR A 129 -0.22 -14.32 -5.64
CA TYR A 129 -1.21 -15.36 -5.34
C TYR A 129 -1.39 -16.41 -6.45
N PHE A 130 -1.30 -16.00 -7.72
CA PHE A 130 -1.47 -16.92 -8.86
C PHE A 130 -0.17 -17.62 -9.30
N THR A 131 1.00 -17.16 -8.85
CA THR A 131 2.30 -17.70 -9.27
C THR A 131 3.15 -18.29 -8.14
N GLY A 132 2.72 -18.15 -6.88
CA GLY A 132 3.36 -18.77 -5.71
C GLY A 132 2.50 -19.88 -5.12
#